data_AF-A0A6G8Q7J9-F1
#
_entry.id   AF-A0A6G8Q7J9-F1
#
_cell.length_a   1.000
_cell.length_b   1.000
_cell.length_c   1.000
_cell.angle_alpha   90.00
_cell.angle_beta   90.00
_cell.angle_gamma   90.00
#
_symmetry.space_group_name_H-M   'P 1'
#
loop_
_entity.id
_entity.type
_entity.pdbx_description
1 polymer ?
#
loop_
_entity_poly.entity_id
_entity_poly.type
_entity_poly.pdbx_seq_one_letter_code
_entity_poly.pdbx_strand_id
1 'polypeptide(L)'
;MRTREALFDALEPPVDPDELLDRVPELSLARGLEGSPYHHLDTLDHVLEVIRRVEQELEENRLGALVPEDGLDGLRLAALLHDVAKPVTRGELEGRVLFVAHDSLGAALVRRICRRLDLPARETDLAATLTALHLKIGFMQNGRTDTPPDRLARAAGIFGEELAVLSLADRLAAQGPRLKPEHIDRHVTLCADFLEASRDLGPYPEPDYQALATNIPTGADAGYAASQARLFAARGLDPASAIRAALSHVASLL
;
A
#
# COMPACT_ATOMS: atom_id res chain seq x y z
N MET A 1 15.00 10.28 -17.13
CA MET A 1 16.00 10.28 -16.04
C MET A 1 15.82 11.40 -15.01
N ARG A 2 14.75 12.23 -15.00
CA ARG A 2 14.56 13.29 -13.98
C ARG A 2 13.28 13.17 -13.13
N THR A 3 12.41 12.19 -13.39
CA THR A 3 11.09 12.11 -12.74
C THR A 3 11.08 11.21 -11.50
N ARG A 4 11.79 10.07 -11.57
CA ARG A 4 11.93 9.12 -10.44
C ARG A 4 12.74 9.73 -9.30
N GLU A 5 13.98 10.14 -9.56
CA GLU A 5 14.87 10.74 -8.56
C GLU A 5 14.20 11.94 -7.89
N ALA A 6 13.66 12.87 -8.68
CA ALA A 6 12.97 14.04 -8.14
C ALA A 6 11.71 13.71 -7.31
N LEU A 7 11.05 12.57 -7.51
CA LEU A 7 9.96 12.13 -6.63
C LEU A 7 10.52 11.68 -5.28
N PHE A 8 11.56 10.83 -5.29
CA PHE A 8 12.10 10.26 -4.06
C PHE A 8 12.86 11.30 -3.24
N ASP A 9 13.55 12.24 -3.90
CA ASP A 9 14.13 13.41 -3.24
C ASP A 9 13.04 14.24 -2.53
N ALA A 10 11.88 14.44 -3.16
CA ALA A 10 10.75 15.16 -2.56
C ALA A 10 10.04 14.40 -1.42
N LEU A 11 10.31 13.10 -1.28
CA LEU A 11 9.82 12.27 -0.18
C LEU A 11 10.79 12.27 1.02
N GLU A 12 12.00 12.80 0.88
CA GLU A 12 12.93 12.94 2.01
C GLU A 12 12.46 14.02 2.99
N PRO A 13 12.50 13.79 4.30
CA PRO A 13 12.15 14.81 5.27
C PRO A 13 13.11 16.02 5.25
N PRO A 14 12.61 17.26 5.40
CA PRO A 14 11.21 17.63 5.54
C PRO A 14 10.48 17.62 4.19
N VAL A 15 9.34 16.92 4.14
CA VAL A 15 8.50 16.79 2.95
C VAL A 15 7.79 18.11 2.65
N ASP A 16 8.00 18.66 1.45
CA ASP A 16 7.26 19.83 0.94
C ASP A 16 5.96 19.37 0.23
N PRO A 17 4.77 19.72 0.75
CA PRO A 17 3.50 19.31 0.15
C PRO A 17 3.30 19.84 -1.28
N ASP A 18 3.77 21.05 -1.58
CA ASP A 18 3.55 21.66 -2.89
C ASP A 18 4.46 21.01 -3.93
N GLU A 19 5.70 20.68 -3.56
CA GLU A 19 6.59 19.89 -4.42
C GLU A 19 6.03 18.49 -4.70
N LEU A 20 5.48 17.80 -3.68
CA LEU A 20 4.83 16.51 -3.89
C LEU A 20 3.63 16.60 -4.82
N LEU A 21 2.80 17.63 -4.69
CA LEU A 21 1.61 17.82 -5.54
C LEU A 21 1.98 18.13 -6.99
N ASP A 22 3.11 18.79 -7.24
CA ASP A 22 3.62 18.99 -8.60
C ASP A 22 4.01 17.65 -9.27
N ARG A 23 4.48 16.67 -8.48
CA ARG A 23 4.83 15.33 -8.98
C ARG A 23 3.64 14.38 -9.04
N VAL A 24 2.76 14.44 -8.05
CA VAL A 24 1.59 13.58 -7.86
C VAL A 24 0.33 14.44 -7.70
N PRO A 25 -0.12 15.09 -8.78
CA PRO A 25 -1.28 16.00 -8.75
C PRO A 25 -2.58 15.30 -8.36
N GLU A 26 -2.66 13.97 -8.48
CA GLU A 26 -3.81 13.17 -8.05
C GLU A 26 -4.10 13.34 -6.54
N LEU A 27 -3.08 13.61 -5.73
CA LEU A 27 -3.24 13.86 -4.29
C LEU A 27 -3.87 15.22 -3.96
N SER A 28 -3.97 16.15 -4.92
CA SER A 28 -4.63 17.44 -4.69
C SER A 28 -6.10 17.26 -4.27
N LEU A 29 -6.75 16.18 -4.71
CA LEU A 29 -8.13 15.84 -4.36
C LEU A 29 -8.30 15.40 -2.89
N ALA A 30 -7.20 15.05 -2.21
CA ALA A 30 -7.22 14.68 -0.79
C ALA A 30 -7.18 15.90 0.14
N ARG A 31 -6.80 17.07 -0.38
CA ARG A 31 -6.73 18.31 0.41
C ARG A 31 -8.12 18.72 0.88
N GLY A 32 -8.28 18.95 2.18
CA GLY A 32 -9.56 19.27 2.82
C GLY A 32 -10.56 18.13 2.87
N LEU A 33 -10.20 16.91 2.45
CA LEU A 33 -11.08 15.75 2.56
C LEU A 33 -11.04 15.19 3.98
N GLU A 34 -12.11 15.42 4.74
CA GLU A 34 -12.25 14.89 6.09
C GLU A 34 -12.31 13.35 6.11
N GLY A 35 -11.56 12.77 7.04
CA GLY A 35 -11.54 11.33 7.29
C GLY A 35 -12.65 10.85 8.22
N SER A 36 -12.45 9.66 8.79
CA SER A 36 -13.32 9.16 9.87
C SER A 36 -12.98 9.82 11.21
N PRO A 37 -13.82 9.70 12.26
CA PRO A 37 -13.53 10.25 13.60
C PRO A 37 -12.28 9.66 14.32
N TYR A 38 -11.62 8.68 13.69
CA TYR A 38 -10.31 8.18 14.12
C TYR A 38 -9.14 9.03 13.60
N HIS A 39 -9.40 9.98 12.70
CA HIS A 39 -8.43 10.89 12.11
C HIS A 39 -8.61 12.29 12.67
N HIS A 40 -7.50 12.98 12.93
CA HIS A 40 -7.48 14.39 13.36
C HIS A 40 -7.08 15.35 12.23
N LEU A 41 -6.55 14.82 11.13
CA LEU A 41 -6.10 15.52 9.94
C LEU A 41 -7.04 15.28 8.76
N ASP A 42 -6.98 16.14 7.75
CA ASP A 42 -7.54 15.82 6.45
C ASP A 42 -6.74 14.69 5.77
N THR A 43 -7.23 14.19 4.64
CA THR A 43 -6.62 13.03 3.98
C THR A 43 -5.21 13.31 3.46
N LEU A 44 -4.91 14.52 2.99
CA LEU A 44 -3.56 14.87 2.51
C LEU A 44 -2.59 14.99 3.68
N ASP A 45 -2.98 15.72 4.72
CA ASP A 45 -2.17 15.90 5.92
C ASP A 45 -1.93 14.56 6.65
N HIS A 46 -2.93 13.67 6.65
CA HIS A 46 -2.78 12.29 7.13
C HIS A 46 -1.71 11.53 6.35
N VAL A 47 -1.72 11.61 5.01
CA VAL A 47 -0.68 10.97 4.17
C VAL A 47 0.72 11.48 4.50
N LEU A 48 0.88 12.80 4.70
CA LEU A 48 2.17 13.38 5.09
C LEU A 48 2.64 12.89 6.46
N GLU A 49 1.72 12.79 7.43
CA GLU A 49 2.03 12.21 8.73
C GLU A 49 2.37 10.71 8.63
N VAL A 50 1.71 9.94 7.76
CA VAL A 50 2.04 8.51 7.52
C VAL A 50 3.48 8.38 7.01
N ILE A 51 3.91 9.21 6.05
CA ILE A 51 5.29 9.21 5.54
C ILE A 51 6.27 9.46 6.70
N ARG A 52 6.00 10.47 7.54
CA ARG A 52 6.82 10.76 8.71
C ARG A 52 6.88 9.60 9.70
N ARG A 53 5.76 8.89 9.90
CA ARG A 53 5.68 7.71 10.79
C ARG A 53 6.38 6.48 10.21
N VAL A 54 6.43 6.33 8.89
CA VAL A 54 7.24 5.29 8.23
C VAL A 54 8.71 5.52 8.51
N GLU A 55 9.24 6.73 8.28
CA GLU A 55 10.66 7.02 8.57
C GLU A 55 10.98 6.82 10.06
N GLN A 56 10.08 7.25 10.95
CA GLN A 56 10.23 7.01 12.39
C GLN A 56 10.29 5.52 12.73
N GLU A 57 9.42 4.69 12.14
CA GLU A 57 9.43 3.24 12.41
C GLU A 57 10.66 2.54 11.81
N LEU A 58 11.17 3.01 10.66
CA LEU A 58 12.42 2.50 10.08
C LEU A 58 13.63 2.82 10.98
N GLU A 59 13.63 3.98 11.65
CA GLU A 59 14.68 4.38 12.60
C GLU A 59 14.55 3.67 13.95
N GLU A 60 13.35 3.67 14.54
CA GLU A 60 13.10 3.11 15.88
C GLU A 60 12.99 1.58 15.87
N ASN A 61 12.60 1.00 14.73
CA ASN A 61 12.38 -0.42 14.49
C ASN A 61 11.61 -1.14 15.61
N ARG A 62 10.46 -0.59 16.01
CA ARG A 62 9.64 -1.08 17.12
C ARG A 62 9.08 -2.46 16.83
N LEU A 63 8.79 -2.76 15.57
CA LEU A 63 8.29 -4.07 15.12
C LEU A 63 9.40 -5.12 14.94
N GLY A 64 10.68 -4.73 14.90
CA GLY A 64 11.74 -5.63 14.44
C GLY A 64 11.53 -6.07 12.99
N ALA A 65 11.02 -5.17 12.15
CA ALA A 65 10.82 -5.41 10.73
C ALA A 65 12.18 -5.45 10.01
N LEU A 66 12.28 -6.30 8.98
CA LEU A 66 13.49 -6.53 8.19
C LEU A 66 13.30 -5.98 6.76
N VAL A 67 13.00 -4.69 6.65
CA VAL A 67 12.81 -4.04 5.35
C VAL A 67 14.14 -3.97 4.59
N PRO A 68 14.24 -4.54 3.38
CA PRO A 68 15.46 -4.47 2.57
C PRO A 68 15.70 -3.04 2.06
N GLU A 69 16.97 -2.67 1.83
CA GLU A 69 17.34 -1.35 1.31
C GLU A 69 16.63 -1.03 -0.02
N ASP A 70 16.50 -2.04 -0.91
CA ASP A 70 15.81 -1.90 -2.20
C ASP A 70 14.28 -1.83 -2.09
N GLY A 71 13.71 -1.99 -0.89
CA GLY A 71 12.28 -1.87 -0.58
C GLY A 71 11.88 -0.48 -0.04
N LEU A 72 12.85 0.33 0.39
CA LEU A 72 12.59 1.64 1.04
C LEU A 72 11.83 2.61 0.13
N ASP A 73 12.27 2.77 -1.12
CA ASP A 73 11.61 3.63 -2.11
C ASP A 73 10.17 3.17 -2.35
N GLY A 74 9.93 1.87 -2.52
CA GLY A 74 8.59 1.34 -2.71
C GLY A 74 7.69 1.55 -1.50
N LEU A 75 8.23 1.39 -0.28
CA LEU A 75 7.48 1.63 0.97
C LEU A 75 7.09 3.11 1.12
N ARG A 76 8.01 4.04 0.84
CA ARG A 76 7.72 5.49 0.83
C ARG A 76 6.66 5.85 -0.21
N LEU A 77 6.75 5.26 -1.40
CA LEU A 77 5.74 5.42 -2.45
C LEU A 77 4.37 4.87 -2.02
N ALA A 78 4.36 3.72 -1.34
CA ALA A 78 3.12 3.14 -0.79
C ALA A 78 2.52 4.05 0.29
N ALA A 79 3.34 4.61 1.19
CA ALA A 79 2.89 5.57 2.20
C ALA A 79 2.24 6.79 1.57
N LEU A 80 2.85 7.35 0.52
CA LEU A 80 2.31 8.47 -0.25
C LEU A 80 0.95 8.14 -0.90
N LEU A 81 0.74 6.90 -1.35
CA LEU A 81 -0.38 6.54 -2.22
C LEU A 81 -1.45 5.63 -1.60
N HIS A 82 -1.27 5.14 -0.37
CA HIS A 82 -2.14 4.12 0.23
C HIS A 82 -3.64 4.51 0.21
N ASP A 83 -3.92 5.81 0.31
CA ASP A 83 -5.25 6.39 0.37
C ASP A 83 -5.64 7.22 -0.87
N VAL A 84 -4.87 7.14 -1.96
CA VAL A 84 -5.06 7.99 -3.17
C VAL A 84 -6.47 7.91 -3.78
N ALA A 85 -7.19 6.81 -3.55
CA ALA A 85 -8.54 6.61 -4.03
C ALA A 85 -9.65 7.07 -3.07
N LYS A 86 -9.35 7.49 -1.83
CA LYS A 86 -10.37 8.00 -0.89
C LYS A 86 -11.27 9.09 -1.51
N PRO A 87 -10.74 10.12 -2.19
CA PRO A 87 -11.58 11.19 -2.74
C PRO A 87 -12.62 10.70 -3.76
N VAL A 88 -12.23 9.77 -4.64
CA VAL A 88 -13.08 9.29 -5.73
C VAL A 88 -14.01 8.13 -5.31
N THR A 89 -13.81 7.57 -4.12
CA THR A 89 -14.65 6.50 -3.54
C THR A 89 -15.52 6.98 -2.38
N ARG A 90 -15.48 8.29 -2.08
CA ARG A 90 -16.29 8.88 -1.02
C ARG A 90 -17.77 8.69 -1.31
N GLY A 91 -18.46 8.04 -0.40
CA GLY A 91 -19.92 7.91 -0.37
C GLY A 91 -20.47 8.28 0.99
N GLU A 92 -21.80 8.38 1.07
CA GLU A 92 -22.51 8.59 2.32
C GLU A 92 -23.66 7.59 2.41
N LEU A 93 -23.77 6.91 3.55
CA LEU A 93 -24.86 5.99 3.85
C LEU A 93 -25.36 6.27 5.26
N GLU A 94 -26.64 6.60 5.39
CA GLU A 94 -27.28 6.90 6.68
C GLU A 94 -26.53 7.96 7.51
N GLY A 95 -26.03 9.01 6.85
CA GLY A 95 -25.26 10.09 7.49
C GLY A 95 -23.82 9.73 7.87
N ARG A 96 -23.32 8.55 7.45
CA ARG A 96 -21.93 8.13 7.66
C ARG A 96 -21.15 8.19 6.36
N VAL A 97 -20.03 8.89 6.38
CA VAL A 97 -19.06 8.90 5.27
C VAL A 97 -18.35 7.55 5.19
N LEU A 98 -18.26 7.00 3.99
CA LEU A 98 -17.64 5.72 3.67
C LEU A 98 -16.70 5.88 2.47
N PHE A 99 -15.66 5.05 2.40
CA PHE A 99 -14.71 5.00 1.29
C PHE A 99 -14.65 3.56 0.76
N VAL A 100 -15.68 3.16 0.01
CA VAL A 100 -15.86 1.75 -0.38
C VAL A 100 -14.85 1.38 -1.47
N ALA A 101 -14.10 0.29 -1.24
CA ALA A 101 -13.11 -0.26 -2.17
C ALA A 101 -11.97 0.70 -2.57
N HIS A 102 -11.66 1.70 -1.75
CA HIS A 102 -10.56 2.64 -2.01
C HIS A 102 -9.19 1.97 -2.05
N ASP A 103 -9.00 0.88 -1.31
CA ASP A 103 -7.79 0.05 -1.36
C ASP A 103 -7.57 -0.55 -2.77
N SER A 104 -8.60 -1.19 -3.31
CA SER A 104 -8.55 -1.89 -4.59
C SER A 104 -8.48 -0.92 -5.78
N LEU A 105 -9.28 0.16 -5.74
CA LEU A 105 -9.19 1.23 -6.74
C LEU A 105 -7.87 1.99 -6.60
N GLY A 106 -7.38 2.18 -5.38
CA GLY A 106 -6.09 2.80 -5.06
C GLY A 106 -4.95 2.10 -5.75
N ALA A 107 -4.88 0.76 -5.68
CA ALA A 107 -3.86 -0.01 -6.39
C ALA A 107 -3.90 0.22 -7.92
N ALA A 108 -5.09 0.36 -8.51
CA ALA A 108 -5.22 0.69 -9.93
C ALA A 108 -4.80 2.14 -10.26
N LEU A 109 -4.98 3.09 -9.34
CA LEU A 109 -4.47 4.46 -9.46
C LEU A 109 -2.94 4.50 -9.30
N VAL A 110 -2.38 3.74 -8.36
CA VAL A 110 -0.92 3.58 -8.19
C VAL A 110 -0.28 3.15 -9.49
N ARG A 111 -0.83 2.14 -10.19
CA ARG A 111 -0.38 1.74 -11.53
C ARG A 111 -0.32 2.94 -12.50
N ARG A 112 -1.38 3.74 -12.57
CA ARG A 112 -1.46 4.88 -13.51
C ARG A 112 -0.42 5.95 -13.18
N ILE A 113 -0.24 6.24 -11.89
CA ILE A 113 0.76 7.18 -11.39
C ILE A 113 2.16 6.68 -11.70
N CYS A 114 2.47 5.43 -11.36
CA CYS A 114 3.76 4.79 -11.64
C CYS A 114 4.07 4.77 -13.14
N ARG A 115 3.07 4.48 -13.98
CA ARG A 115 3.22 4.53 -15.45
C ARG A 115 3.52 5.94 -15.96
N ARG A 116 2.85 6.97 -15.42
CA ARG A 116 3.11 8.38 -15.77
C ARG A 116 4.51 8.82 -15.36
N LEU A 117 5.00 8.30 -14.24
CA LEU A 117 6.30 8.62 -13.67
C LEU A 117 7.44 7.71 -14.17
N ASP A 118 7.12 6.75 -15.05
CA ASP A 118 8.05 5.76 -15.60
C ASP A 118 8.78 4.95 -14.50
N LEU A 119 8.04 4.54 -13.48
CA LEU A 119 8.59 3.75 -12.38
C LEU A 119 8.77 2.28 -12.76
N PRO A 120 9.83 1.64 -12.27
CA PRO A 120 10.12 0.22 -12.48
C PRO A 120 9.03 -0.71 -11.91
N ALA A 121 9.06 -1.95 -12.40
CA ALA A 121 8.06 -2.96 -12.08
C ALA A 121 8.03 -3.33 -10.60
N ARG A 122 9.20 -3.52 -9.97
CA ARG A 122 9.29 -3.95 -8.57
C ARG A 122 8.71 -2.91 -7.61
N GLU A 123 9.09 -1.65 -7.74
CA GLU A 123 8.53 -0.56 -6.93
C GLU A 123 7.03 -0.38 -7.16
N THR A 124 6.56 -0.54 -8.41
CA THR A 124 5.11 -0.49 -8.70
C THR A 124 4.37 -1.67 -8.08
N ASP A 125 4.94 -2.88 -8.12
CA ASP A 125 4.37 -4.07 -7.50
C ASP A 125 4.25 -3.89 -5.98
N LEU A 126 5.33 -3.42 -5.35
CA LEU A 126 5.36 -3.13 -3.91
C LEU A 126 4.28 -2.11 -3.55
N ALA A 127 4.28 -0.93 -4.18
CA ALA A 127 3.34 0.13 -3.87
C ALA A 127 1.87 -0.27 -4.13
N ALA A 128 1.59 -0.97 -5.24
CA ALA A 128 0.24 -1.44 -5.55
C ALA A 128 -0.24 -2.52 -4.57
N THR A 129 0.65 -3.43 -4.16
CA THR A 129 0.34 -4.50 -3.22
C THR A 129 0.06 -3.94 -1.82
N LEU A 130 0.93 -3.07 -1.33
CA LEU A 130 0.73 -2.42 -0.04
C LEU A 130 -0.55 -1.57 -0.03
N THR A 131 -0.80 -0.80 -1.09
CA THR A 131 -2.04 -0.01 -1.23
C THR A 131 -3.29 -0.90 -1.21
N ALA A 132 -3.28 -2.05 -1.89
CA ALA A 132 -4.41 -2.99 -1.86
C ALA A 132 -4.62 -3.65 -0.48
N LEU A 133 -3.57 -3.72 0.34
CA LEU A 133 -3.54 -4.48 1.59
C LEU A 133 -3.44 -3.63 2.86
N HIS A 134 -3.30 -2.30 2.76
CA HIS A 134 -2.92 -1.44 3.89
C HIS A 134 -3.86 -1.55 5.11
N LEU A 135 -5.15 -1.82 4.90
CA LEU A 135 -6.11 -1.99 6.00
C LEU A 135 -6.11 -3.39 6.63
N LYS A 136 -5.57 -4.41 5.95
CA LYS A 136 -5.94 -5.82 6.20
C LYS A 136 -5.38 -6.37 7.50
N ILE A 137 -4.20 -5.93 7.95
CA ILE A 137 -3.65 -6.34 9.25
C ILE A 137 -4.62 -5.98 10.38
N GLY A 138 -5.24 -4.80 10.33
CA GLY A 138 -6.25 -4.36 11.30
C GLY A 138 -7.51 -5.23 11.35
N PHE A 139 -7.73 -6.08 10.35
CA PHE A 139 -8.90 -6.93 10.19
C PHE A 139 -8.60 -8.43 10.25
N MET A 140 -7.34 -8.86 10.28
CA MET A 140 -6.99 -10.26 10.03
C MET A 140 -7.48 -11.26 11.09
N GLN A 141 -7.69 -10.81 12.33
CA GLN A 141 -8.27 -11.63 13.40
C GLN A 141 -9.82 -11.62 13.41
N ASN A 142 -10.45 -10.84 12.52
CA ASN A 142 -11.90 -10.82 12.41
C ASN A 142 -12.38 -11.97 11.51
N GLY A 143 -12.95 -13.02 12.12
CA GLY A 143 -13.49 -14.20 11.42
C GLY A 143 -14.65 -13.93 10.46
N ARG A 144 -15.15 -12.68 10.36
CA ARG A 144 -16.11 -12.26 9.32
C ARG A 144 -15.43 -11.69 8.07
N THR A 145 -14.12 -11.52 8.09
CA THR A 145 -13.36 -10.97 6.95
C THR A 145 -12.65 -12.07 6.19
N ASP A 146 -12.47 -11.85 4.89
CA ASP A 146 -11.80 -12.79 4.00
C ASP A 146 -10.27 -12.62 3.99
N THR A 147 -9.67 -12.28 5.15
CA THR A 147 -8.25 -11.92 5.27
C THR A 147 -7.57 -12.58 6.48
N PRO A 148 -7.63 -13.92 6.65
CA PRO A 148 -6.87 -14.58 7.71
C PRO A 148 -5.35 -14.36 7.52
N PRO A 149 -4.54 -14.44 8.61
CA PRO A 149 -3.11 -14.12 8.57
C PRO A 149 -2.36 -14.81 7.43
N ASP A 150 -2.52 -16.14 7.25
CA ASP A 150 -1.84 -16.89 6.19
C ASP A 150 -2.19 -16.42 4.77
N ARG A 151 -3.43 -16.02 4.55
CA ARG A 151 -3.86 -15.50 3.25
C ARG A 151 -3.28 -14.13 3.02
N LEU A 152 -3.29 -13.27 4.04
CA LEU A 152 -2.71 -11.94 3.95
C LEU A 152 -1.20 -12.02 3.69
N ALA A 153 -0.52 -12.94 4.38
CA ALA A 153 0.91 -13.22 4.18
C ALA A 153 1.21 -13.66 2.73
N ARG A 154 0.46 -14.61 2.18
CA ARG A 154 0.57 -15.01 0.77
C ARG A 154 0.25 -13.87 -0.21
N ALA A 155 -0.69 -12.99 0.14
CA ALA A 155 -1.05 -11.84 -0.68
C ALA A 155 0.05 -10.77 -0.70
N ALA A 156 0.68 -10.51 0.46
CA ALA A 156 1.81 -9.60 0.59
C ALA A 156 3.08 -10.18 -0.06
N GLY A 157 3.28 -11.50 0.03
CA GLY A 157 4.43 -12.20 -0.53
C GLY A 157 5.74 -11.66 0.05
N ILE A 158 6.68 -11.31 -0.83
CA ILE A 158 7.98 -10.74 -0.44
C ILE A 158 7.89 -9.37 0.28
N PHE A 159 6.72 -8.71 0.29
CA PHE A 159 6.54 -7.36 0.85
C PHE A 159 5.86 -7.34 2.23
N GLY A 160 5.94 -8.44 2.98
CA GLY A 160 5.34 -8.56 4.31
C GLY A 160 5.94 -7.59 5.33
N GLU A 161 7.26 -7.38 5.29
CA GLU A 161 7.95 -6.49 6.22
C GLU A 161 7.48 -5.04 6.03
N GLU A 162 7.44 -4.57 4.78
CA GLU A 162 6.99 -3.23 4.39
C GLU A 162 5.50 -3.02 4.69
N LEU A 163 4.66 -4.04 4.48
CA LEU A 163 3.23 -3.96 4.82
C LEU A 163 3.00 -3.77 6.32
N ALA A 164 3.78 -4.44 7.17
CA ALA A 164 3.68 -4.28 8.62
C ALA A 164 4.09 -2.86 9.06
N VAL A 165 5.18 -2.33 8.50
CA VAL A 165 5.65 -0.95 8.76
C VAL A 165 4.60 0.06 8.32
N LEU A 166 4.09 -0.04 7.09
CA LEU A 166 3.05 0.87 6.58
C LEU A 166 1.78 0.84 7.46
N SER A 167 1.33 -0.36 7.83
CA SER A 167 0.14 -0.56 8.65
C SER A 167 0.29 0.06 10.05
N LEU A 168 1.47 -0.07 10.68
CA LEU A 168 1.72 0.58 11.97
C LEU A 168 1.82 2.10 11.83
N ALA A 169 2.53 2.59 10.81
CA ALA A 169 2.67 4.01 10.53
C ALA A 169 1.30 4.69 10.31
N ASP A 170 0.43 4.10 9.51
CA ASP A 170 -0.94 4.58 9.28
C ASP A 170 -1.76 4.63 10.58
N ARG A 171 -1.66 3.58 11.42
CA ARG A 171 -2.30 3.57 12.73
C ARG A 171 -1.82 4.70 13.64
N LEU A 172 -0.51 4.97 13.66
CA LEU A 172 0.10 6.00 14.48
C LEU A 172 -0.22 7.41 13.96
N ALA A 173 -0.42 7.56 12.65
CA ALA A 173 -0.75 8.84 12.01
C ALA A 173 -2.18 9.30 12.30
N ALA A 174 -3.13 8.37 12.47
CA ALA A 174 -4.55 8.70 12.60
C ALA A 174 -4.84 9.70 13.76
N GLN A 175 -4.31 9.47 14.97
CA GLN A 175 -4.38 10.33 16.19
C GLN A 175 -5.72 11.05 16.47
N GLY A 176 -6.84 10.57 15.95
CA GLY A 176 -8.15 11.18 16.19
C GLY A 176 -8.67 10.90 17.61
N PRO A 177 -9.70 11.63 18.05
CA PRO A 177 -10.21 11.57 19.42
C PRO A 177 -10.77 10.20 19.83
N ARG A 178 -11.05 9.31 18.87
CA ARG A 178 -11.48 7.93 19.14
C ARG A 178 -10.34 6.92 19.17
N LEU A 179 -9.13 7.30 18.77
CA LEU A 179 -7.94 6.47 18.90
C LEU A 179 -7.48 6.52 20.36
N LYS A 180 -7.29 5.35 20.97
CA LYS A 180 -6.84 5.21 22.34
C LYS A 180 -5.54 4.42 22.37
N PRO A 181 -4.70 4.54 23.42
CA PRO A 181 -3.47 3.77 23.54
C PRO A 181 -3.68 2.26 23.35
N GLU A 182 -4.76 1.69 23.87
CA GLU A 182 -5.03 0.25 23.75
C GLU A 182 -5.31 -0.18 22.31
N HIS A 183 -5.79 0.74 21.46
CA HIS A 183 -5.93 0.47 20.03
C HIS A 183 -4.58 0.40 19.32
N ILE A 184 -3.61 1.20 19.77
CA ILE A 184 -2.25 1.21 19.23
C ILE A 184 -1.54 -0.07 19.68
N ASP A 185 -1.59 -0.39 20.98
CA ASP A 185 -0.95 -1.59 21.54
C ASP A 185 -1.46 -2.86 20.85
N ARG A 186 -2.78 -2.98 20.69
CA ARG A 186 -3.38 -4.09 19.93
C ARG A 186 -2.89 -4.15 18.49
N HIS A 187 -2.75 -3.00 17.82
CA HIS A 187 -2.32 -2.96 16.42
C HIS A 187 -0.84 -3.31 16.27
N VAL A 188 0.00 -2.97 17.25
CA VAL A 188 1.39 -3.45 17.34
C VAL A 188 1.42 -4.98 17.44
N THR A 189 0.60 -5.58 18.32
CA THR A 189 0.47 -7.05 18.40
C THR A 189 0.01 -7.65 17.07
N LEU A 190 -1.00 -7.06 16.41
CA LEU A 190 -1.43 -7.53 15.09
C LEU A 190 -0.32 -7.48 14.04
N CYS A 191 0.52 -6.44 14.03
CA CYS A 191 1.64 -6.36 13.10
C CYS A 191 2.70 -7.44 13.42
N ALA A 192 2.99 -7.68 14.70
CA ALA A 192 3.92 -8.72 15.12
C ALA A 192 3.43 -10.13 14.75
N ASP A 193 2.17 -10.45 15.06
CA ASP A 193 1.53 -11.73 14.70
C ASP A 193 1.55 -11.94 13.17
N PHE A 194 1.32 -10.87 12.40
CA PHE A 194 1.38 -10.93 10.94
C PHE A 194 2.79 -11.22 10.44
N LEU A 195 3.81 -10.55 11.00
CA LEU A 195 5.21 -10.78 10.62
C LEU A 195 5.65 -12.21 10.93
N GLU A 196 5.27 -12.75 12.10
CA GLU A 196 5.53 -14.15 12.45
C GLU A 196 4.91 -15.10 11.41
N ALA A 197 3.60 -14.97 11.14
CA ALA A 197 2.92 -15.79 10.15
C ALA A 197 3.52 -15.64 8.74
N SER A 198 3.92 -14.43 8.36
CA SER A 198 4.54 -14.16 7.06
C SER A 198 5.90 -14.85 6.91
N ARG A 199 6.73 -14.78 7.95
CA ARG A 199 8.07 -15.40 7.98
C ARG A 199 7.99 -16.92 8.01
N ASP A 200 7.03 -17.49 8.74
CA ASP A 200 6.81 -18.94 8.83
C ASP A 200 6.36 -19.56 7.50
N LEU A 201 5.56 -18.83 6.72
CA LEU A 201 5.07 -19.28 5.42
C LEU A 201 6.06 -19.03 4.27
N GLY A 202 7.02 -18.13 4.47
CA GLY A 202 8.07 -17.83 3.50
C GLY A 202 9.12 -18.93 3.37
N PRO A 203 10.15 -18.74 2.52
CA PRO A 203 10.35 -17.57 1.66
C PRO A 203 9.35 -17.53 0.49
N TYR A 204 9.00 -16.33 0.06
CA TYR A 204 8.18 -16.11 -1.12
C TYR A 204 9.06 -15.89 -2.36
N PRO A 205 8.69 -16.43 -3.52
CA PRO A 205 9.42 -16.17 -4.75
C PRO A 205 9.20 -14.73 -5.21
N GLU A 206 10.26 -14.08 -5.67
CA GLU A 206 10.15 -12.81 -6.37
C GLU A 206 9.50 -13.03 -7.75
N PRO A 207 8.56 -12.17 -8.20
CA PRO A 207 7.98 -12.27 -9.53
C PRO A 207 9.02 -12.09 -10.65
N ASP A 208 8.89 -12.89 -11.71
CA ASP A 208 9.65 -12.66 -12.95
C ASP A 208 9.05 -11.49 -13.73
N TYR A 209 9.46 -10.27 -13.37
CA TYR A 209 8.99 -9.04 -14.00
C TYR A 209 9.34 -8.98 -15.49
N GLN A 210 10.43 -9.61 -15.93
CA GLN A 210 10.83 -9.63 -17.34
C GLN A 210 9.88 -10.51 -18.16
N ALA A 211 9.51 -11.69 -17.65
CA ALA A 211 8.51 -12.53 -18.28
C ALA A 211 7.13 -11.84 -18.33
N LEU A 212 6.72 -11.15 -17.27
CA LEU A 212 5.46 -10.39 -17.23
C LEU A 212 5.47 -9.23 -18.23
N ALA A 213 6.58 -8.50 -18.34
CA ALA A 213 6.74 -7.37 -19.26
C ALA A 213 6.71 -7.78 -20.74
N THR A 214 6.92 -9.05 -21.08
CA THR A 214 6.90 -9.53 -22.47
C THR A 214 5.55 -9.26 -23.17
N ASN A 215 4.45 -9.27 -22.41
CA ASN A 215 3.09 -9.11 -22.94
C ASN A 215 2.42 -7.80 -22.50
N ILE A 216 3.18 -6.87 -21.93
CA ILE A 216 2.65 -5.68 -21.26
C ILE A 216 3.48 -4.43 -21.63
N PRO A 217 2.87 -3.25 -21.82
CA PRO A 217 3.56 -2.11 -22.43
C PRO A 217 4.65 -1.44 -21.58
N THR A 218 4.54 -1.48 -20.24
CA THR A 218 5.43 -0.71 -19.34
C THR A 218 5.85 -1.52 -18.12
N GLY A 219 6.96 -1.12 -17.48
CA GLY A 219 7.40 -1.69 -16.21
C GLY A 219 6.33 -1.58 -15.12
N ALA A 220 5.70 -0.42 -14.99
CA ALA A 220 4.60 -0.20 -14.04
C ALA A 220 3.42 -1.16 -14.27
N ASP A 221 3.05 -1.40 -15.52
CA ASP A 221 1.99 -2.36 -15.85
C ASP A 221 2.40 -3.80 -15.48
N ALA A 222 3.66 -4.19 -15.66
CA ALA A 222 4.18 -5.51 -15.29
C ALA A 222 4.22 -5.69 -13.77
N GLY A 223 4.62 -4.65 -13.03
CA GLY A 223 4.58 -4.62 -11.57
C GLY A 223 3.16 -4.76 -11.02
N TYR A 224 2.21 -4.01 -11.59
CA TYR A 224 0.81 -4.15 -11.22
C TYR A 224 0.25 -5.55 -11.53
N ALA A 225 0.65 -6.16 -12.66
CA ALA A 225 0.26 -7.53 -12.96
C ALA A 225 0.81 -8.54 -11.94
N ALA A 226 2.05 -8.37 -11.45
CA ALA A 226 2.61 -9.18 -10.39
C ALA A 226 1.80 -9.08 -9.09
N SER A 227 1.42 -7.85 -8.70
CA SER A 227 0.54 -7.58 -7.56
C SER A 227 -0.78 -8.33 -7.68
N GLN A 228 -1.48 -8.17 -8.81
CA GLN A 228 -2.76 -8.83 -9.07
C GLN A 228 -2.64 -10.36 -9.08
N ALA A 229 -1.55 -10.90 -9.63
CA ALA A 229 -1.32 -12.34 -9.64
C ALA A 229 -1.20 -12.89 -8.20
N ARG A 230 -0.48 -12.20 -7.31
CA ARG A 230 -0.42 -12.60 -5.89
C ARG A 230 -1.77 -12.52 -5.19
N LEU A 231 -2.54 -11.45 -5.41
CA LEU A 231 -3.88 -11.30 -4.84
C LEU A 231 -4.83 -12.41 -5.31
N PHE A 232 -4.77 -12.80 -6.58
CA PHE A 232 -5.56 -13.91 -7.13
C PHE A 232 -5.11 -15.26 -6.58
N ALA A 233 -3.80 -15.50 -6.50
CA ALA A 233 -3.26 -16.74 -5.95
C ALA A 233 -3.62 -16.91 -4.46
N ALA A 234 -3.55 -15.84 -3.68
CA ALA A 234 -3.96 -15.84 -2.27
C ALA A 234 -5.46 -16.18 -2.09
N ARG A 235 -6.29 -15.93 -3.10
CA ARG A 235 -7.71 -16.31 -3.15
C ARG A 235 -7.97 -17.71 -3.71
N GLY A 236 -6.92 -18.49 -3.96
CA GLY A 236 -7.01 -19.91 -4.31
C GLY A 236 -6.85 -20.24 -5.80
N LEU A 237 -6.50 -19.27 -6.64
CA LEU A 237 -6.08 -19.59 -8.01
C LEU A 237 -4.70 -20.24 -7.98
N ASP A 238 -4.48 -21.27 -8.81
CA ASP A 238 -3.13 -21.79 -9.00
C ASP A 238 -2.23 -20.71 -9.63
N PRO A 239 -0.89 -20.75 -9.41
CA PRO A 239 0.01 -19.68 -9.85
C PRO A 239 -0.08 -19.35 -11.34
N ALA A 240 -0.22 -20.36 -12.21
CA ALA A 240 -0.29 -20.14 -13.65
C ALA A 240 -1.63 -19.48 -14.06
N SER A 241 -2.74 -19.90 -13.45
CA SER A 241 -4.04 -19.26 -13.65
C SER A 241 -4.08 -17.84 -13.09
N ALA A 242 -3.45 -17.61 -11.94
CA ALA A 242 -3.37 -16.29 -11.33
C ALA A 242 -2.61 -15.29 -12.21
N ILE A 243 -1.47 -15.70 -12.79
CA ILE A 243 -0.72 -14.89 -13.77
C ILE A 243 -1.58 -14.60 -15.00
N ARG A 244 -2.23 -15.61 -15.60
CA ARG A 244 -3.11 -15.40 -16.76
C ARG A 244 -4.25 -14.43 -16.47
N ALA A 245 -4.89 -14.57 -15.30
CA ALA A 245 -5.96 -13.68 -14.87
C ALA A 245 -5.46 -12.24 -14.66
N ALA A 246 -4.28 -12.08 -14.06
CA ALA A 246 -3.65 -10.77 -13.88
C ALA A 246 -3.32 -10.10 -15.22
N LEU A 247 -2.68 -10.81 -16.15
CA LEU A 247 -2.39 -10.28 -17.49
C LEU A 247 -3.67 -9.87 -18.23
N SER A 248 -4.71 -10.71 -18.18
CA SER A 248 -6.02 -10.39 -18.78
C SER A 248 -6.67 -9.17 -18.13
N HIS A 249 -6.54 -9.01 -16.82
CA HIS A 249 -7.05 -7.86 -16.09
C HIS A 249 -6.30 -6.57 -16.45
N VAL A 250 -4.97 -6.62 -16.56
CA VAL A 250 -4.19 -5.44 -16.99
C VAL A 250 -4.51 -5.07 -18.43
N ALA A 251 -4.64 -6.05 -19.32
CA ALA A 251 -4.97 -5.83 -20.72
C ALA A 251 -6.35 -5.18 -20.94
N SER A 252 -7.33 -5.44 -20.07
CA SER A 252 -8.65 -4.78 -20.17
C SER A 252 -8.66 -3.33 -19.67
N LEU A 253 -7.56 -2.87 -19.08
CA LEU A 253 -7.36 -1.50 -18.58
C LEU A 253 -6.42 -0.67 -19.48
N LEU A 254 -6.01 -1.20 -20.63
CA LEU A 254 -5.23 -0.54 -21.67
C LEU A 254 -6.16 0.06 -22.74
#